data_AF-A0A6J4VD08-F1
#
_entry.id   AF-A0A6J4VD08-F1
#
_cell.length_a   1.000
_cell.length_b   1.000
_cell.length_c   1.000
_cell.angle_alpha   90.00
_cell.angle_beta   90.00
_cell.angle_gamma   90.00
#
_symmetry.space_group_name_H-M   'P 1'
#
loop_
_entity.id
_entity.type
_entity.pdbx_description
1 polymer ?
#
loop_
_entity_poly.entity_id
_entity_poly.type
_entity_poly.pdbx_seq_one_letter_code
_entity_poly.pdbx_strand_id
1 'polypeptide(L)' 'FESNAPPPYAGRPPHIHIRVTAPGFPPLVTQHYPRAGQSTATFDLVLTGG' A
#
# COMPACT_ATOMS: atom_id res chain seq x y z
N PHE A 1 0.84 -3.79 -10.56
CA PHE A 1 -0.56 -4.08 -10.22
C PHE A 1 -1.40 -2.95 -10.79
N GLU A 2 -2.54 -3.28 -11.37
CA GLU A 2 -3.50 -2.31 -11.88
C GLU A 2 -4.89 -2.68 -11.36
N SER A 3 -5.69 -1.67 -11.00
CA SER A 3 -7.05 -1.84 -10.51
C SER A 3 -7.80 -0.52 -10.58
N ASN A 4 -9.07 -0.55 -10.15
CA ASN A 4 -9.90 0.63 -10.02
C ASN A 4 -9.46 1.49 -8.83
N ALA A 5 -9.78 2.78 -8.86
CA ALA A 5 -9.58 3.66 -7.72
C ALA A 5 -10.39 3.15 -6.51
N PRO A 6 -9.79 3.03 -5.32
CA PRO A 6 -10.51 2.59 -4.13
C PRO A 6 -11.56 3.64 -3.72
N PRO A 7 -12.78 3.24 -3.34
CA PRO A 7 -13.73 4.17 -2.75
C PRO A 7 -13.33 4.55 -1.32
N PRO A 8 -13.80 5.71 -0.80
CA PRO A 8 -13.75 5.96 0.63
C PRO A 8 -14.62 4.94 1.38
N TYR A 9 -14.19 4.50 2.55
CA TYR A 9 -14.92 3.54 3.38
C TYR A 9 -14.81 3.87 4.85
N ALA A 10 -15.92 3.79 5.58
CA ALA A 10 -16.00 4.04 7.02
C ALA A 10 -15.33 5.36 7.47
N GLY A 11 -15.51 6.43 6.69
CA GLY A 11 -14.93 7.75 6.98
C GLY A 11 -13.41 7.85 6.75
N ARG A 12 -12.77 6.80 6.23
CA ARG A 12 -11.33 6.81 5.93
C ARG A 12 -11.07 7.23 4.47
N PRO A 13 -10.01 8.01 4.21
CA PRO A 13 -9.62 8.35 2.84
C PRO A 13 -9.38 7.09 1.98
N PRO A 14 -9.60 7.16 0.65
CA PRO A 14 -9.23 6.10 -0.28
C PRO A 14 -7.79 5.60 -0.09
N HIS A 15 -7.59 4.29 0.04
CA HIS A 15 -6.26 3.72 0.24
C HIS A 15 -6.20 2.26 -0.20
N ILE A 16 -4.98 1.77 -0.41
CA ILE A 16 -4.64 0.40 -0.81
C ILE A 16 -3.91 -0.27 0.35
N HIS A 17 -4.35 -1.46 0.75
CA HIS A 17 -3.64 -2.28 1.75
C HIS A 17 -2.52 -3.05 1.07
N ILE A 18 -1.35 -3.03 1.69
CA ILE A 18 -0.15 -3.68 1.15
C ILE A 18 0.44 -4.55 2.25
N ARG A 19 0.63 -5.83 1.93
CA ARG A 19 1.32 -6.80 2.78
C ARG A 19 2.47 -7.41 1.98
N VAL A 20 3.68 -7.32 2.52
CA VAL A 20 4.89 -7.88 1.91
C VAL A 20 5.49 -8.92 2.85
N THR A 21 5.84 -10.08 2.31
CA THR A 21 6.49 -11.17 3.05
C THR A 21 7.63 -11.74 2.24
N ALA A 22 8.74 -12.04 2.90
CA ALA A 22 9.88 -12.74 2.33
C ALA A 22 10.49 -13.69 3.40
N PRO A 23 11.07 -14.84 3.01
CA PRO A 23 11.73 -15.74 3.96
C PRO A 23 12.82 -15.01 4.77
N GLY A 24 12.83 -15.21 6.09
CA GLY A 24 13.82 -14.59 6.99
C GLY A 24 13.51 -13.15 7.40
N PHE A 25 12.40 -12.55 6.95
CA PHE A 25 11.99 -11.19 7.35
C PHE A 25 10.62 -11.18 8.04
N PRO A 26 10.41 -10.30 9.04
CA PRO A 26 9.06 -10.02 9.54
C PRO A 26 8.15 -9.45 8.44
N PRO A 27 6.85 -9.78 8.42
CA PRO A 27 5.91 -9.19 7.47
C PRO A 27 5.82 -7.66 7.61
N LEU A 28 5.87 -6.93 6.49
CA LEU A 28 5.53 -5.51 6.44
C LEU A 28 4.06 -5.36 6.07
N VAL A 29 3.28 -4.69 6.93
CA VAL A 29 1.90 -4.30 6.66
C VAL A 29 1.83 -2.78 6.64
N THR A 30 1.38 -2.22 5.51
CA THR A 30 1.29 -0.78 5.32
C THR A 30 0.13 -0.41 4.41
N GLN A 31 -0.10 0.89 4.24
CA GLN A 31 -1.17 1.45 3.40
C GLN A 31 -0.60 2.51 2.48
N HIS A 32 -1.04 2.51 1.22
CA HIS A 32 -0.80 3.61 0.30
C HIS A 32 -2.07 4.45 0.12
N TYR A 33 -1.94 5.77 0.24
CA TYR A 33 -3.03 6.73 0.02
C TYR A 33 -2.78 7.47 -1.30
N PRO A 34 -3.50 7.14 -2.39
CA PRO A 34 -3.35 7.84 -3.65
C PRO A 34 -3.66 9.33 -3.49
N ARG A 35 -2.82 10.19 -4.09
CA ARG A 35 -3.12 11.62 -4.16
C ARG A 35 -4.27 11.87 -5.12
N ALA A 36 -5.10 12.87 -4.84
CA ALA A 36 -6.20 13.24 -5.72
C ALA A 36 -5.69 13.50 -7.15
N GLY A 37 -6.34 12.87 -8.14
CA GLY A 37 -5.99 13.00 -9.55
C GLY A 37 -4.78 12.17 -10.01
N GLN A 38 -4.06 11.47 -9.12
CA GLN A 38 -3.02 10.53 -9.54
C GLN A 38 -3.59 9.14 -9.82
N SER A 39 -3.27 8.62 -11.00
CA SER A 39 -3.57 7.24 -11.42
C SER A 39 -2.42 6.27 -11.18
N THR A 40 -1.23 6.77 -10.88
CA THR A 40 -0.01 5.96 -10.71
C THR A 40 0.81 6.44 -9.51
N ALA A 41 1.48 5.50 -8.86
CA ALA A 41 2.43 5.76 -7.78
C ALA A 41 3.56 4.72 -7.86
N THR A 42 4.78 5.15 -7.53
CA THR A 42 5.96 4.27 -7.39
C THR A 42 6.61 4.58 -6.05
N PHE A 43 6.94 3.55 -5.29
CA PHE A 43 7.59 3.65 -3.99
C PHE A 43 8.28 2.33 -3.64
N ASP A 44 9.31 2.41 -2.80
CA ASP A 44 10.03 1.24 -2.31
C ASP A 44 9.36 0.66 -1.06
N LEU A 45 9.32 -0.67 -0.99
CA LEU A 45 8.89 -1.43 0.18
C LEU A 45 10.09 -2.21 0.71
N VAL A 46 10.70 -1.70 1.78
CA VAL A 46 11.93 -2.25 2.33
C VAL A 46 11.60 -3.11 3.54
N LEU A 47 12.07 -4.37 3.51
CA LEU A 47 12.08 -5.25 4.69
C LEU A 47 13.45 -5.15 5.35
N THR A 48 13.50 -4.85 6.64
CA THR A 48 14.73 -4.87 7.43
C THR A 48 14.72 -6.09 8.34
N GLY A 49 15.85 -6.80 8.38
CA GLY A 49 16.05 -7.89 9.35
C GLY A 49 16.05 -7.36 10.78
N GLY A 50 15.79 -8.27 11.72
CA GLY A 50 16.07 -8.04 13.14
C GLY A 50 17.55 -8.26 13.45
#